data_AF-A0A8H5UV10-F1
#
_entry.id   AF-A0A8H5UV10-F1
#
_cell.length_a   1.000
_cell.length_b   1.000
_cell.length_c   1.000
_cell.angle_alpha   90.00
_cell.angle_beta   90.00
_cell.angle_gamma   90.00
#
_symmetry.space_group_name_H-M   'P 1'
#
loop_
_entity.id
_entity.type
_entity.pdbx_description
1 polymer ?
#
loop_
_entity_poly.entity_id
_entity_poly.type
_entity_poly.pdbx_seq_one_letter_code
_entity_poly.pdbx_strand_id
1 'polypeptide(L)'
;MDLEDPLFIKYLAMRRQVILFDGPCVGKSEGQIPVSPEQSAEYVVEFVQGLGFHQVDVWAFSIGRCAAQMLALNHPHLVRHLILCGSLPSIGPGITPPPAAPFRAYRNADTFEDHKNAFIKWCFPSSSDGRLAGQAAWERTVNKGGETSAFVDLEGGRRQLTAFARFMNPEYAAEGSFCNLVITSFVHEEVHTYDSYGMQEYMLPNDGLWMDLKNAFHHLLHDLTLDHKSLLCLTFDFKGCVLDVGTGTGLWVLELADHFSFAQVIGIDISPIQPDFMLSNSTFYIDDLAKLYEPVFPCSEYHPHIIHFRNMTMAIYDWVKLLQELNPGGYVDFQEMLWYPYIQGDSTIQPYTGRLAEYFQTLAQAFSAVGISLNVSQYLLTNLKMSGL
;
A
#
# COMPACT_ATOMS: atom_id res chain seq x y z
N MET A 1 -19.43 22.75 -4.91
CA MET A 1 -20.27 22.44 -3.73
C MET A 1 -19.32 22.28 -2.58
N ASP A 2 -19.28 23.25 -1.68
CA ASP A 2 -18.41 23.19 -0.50
C ASP A 2 -19.06 22.32 0.58
N LEU A 3 -19.01 20.99 0.39
CA LEU A 3 -19.51 20.05 1.39
C LEU A 3 -18.54 19.81 2.54
N GLU A 4 -17.36 20.41 2.49
CA GLU A 4 -16.32 20.18 3.48
C GLU A 4 -16.76 20.69 4.84
N ASP A 5 -16.63 19.82 5.85
CA ASP A 5 -17.01 20.13 7.21
C ASP A 5 -16.17 21.32 7.71
N PRO A 6 -16.80 22.48 8.02
CA PRO A 6 -16.05 23.66 8.44
C PRO A 6 -15.28 23.44 9.75
N LEU A 7 -15.69 22.47 10.57
CA LEU A 7 -14.95 22.10 11.77
C LEU A 7 -13.59 21.47 11.43
N PHE A 8 -13.55 20.60 10.42
CA PHE A 8 -12.32 19.98 9.94
C PHE A 8 -11.33 21.04 9.43
N ILE A 9 -11.81 21.94 8.57
CA ILE A 9 -11.03 23.06 8.03
C ILE A 9 -10.50 23.96 9.16
N LYS A 10 -11.35 24.27 10.15
CA LYS A 10 -10.96 25.07 11.31
C LYS A 10 -9.79 24.42 12.08
N TYR A 11 -9.84 23.11 12.31
CA TYR A 11 -8.76 22.42 13.02
C TYR A 11 -7.45 22.39 12.22
N LEU A 12 -7.51 22.22 10.89
CA LEU A 12 -6.31 22.34 10.06
C LEU A 12 -5.72 23.76 10.12
N ALA A 13 -6.59 24.78 10.04
CA ALA A 13 -6.19 26.19 10.08
C ALA A 13 -5.54 26.62 11.40
N MET A 14 -5.72 25.86 12.50
CA MET A 14 -5.05 26.14 13.77
C MET A 14 -3.53 25.91 13.72
N ARG A 15 -3.04 25.07 12.79
CA ARG A 15 -1.62 24.69 12.70
C ARG A 15 -0.98 24.98 11.35
N ARG A 16 -1.79 25.16 10.31
CA ARG A 16 -1.32 25.37 8.94
C ARG A 16 -2.09 26.49 8.27
N GLN A 17 -1.46 27.19 7.35
CA GLN A 17 -2.18 28.06 6.43
C GLN A 17 -3.01 27.17 5.50
N VAL A 18 -4.33 27.33 5.51
CA VAL A 18 -5.25 26.58 4.66
C VAL A 18 -5.74 27.49 3.56
N ILE A 19 -5.57 27.06 2.31
CA ILE A 19 -6.06 27.74 1.12
C ILE A 19 -7.09 26.82 0.48
N LEU A 20 -8.36 27.23 0.56
CA LEU A 20 -9.44 26.62 -0.20
C LEU A 20 -9.68 27.46 -1.44
N PHE A 21 -9.80 26.82 -2.59
CA PHE A 21 -10.02 27.51 -3.85
C PHE A 21 -11.02 26.75 -4.71
N ASP A 22 -11.76 27.52 -5.52
CA ASP A 22 -12.66 27.00 -6.53
C ASP A 22 -11.88 26.77 -7.84
N GLY A 23 -11.96 25.55 -8.38
CA GLY A 23 -11.45 25.24 -9.71
C GLY A 23 -12.20 26.01 -10.83
N PRO A 24 -11.73 25.94 -12.08
CA PRO A 24 -12.34 26.67 -13.19
C PRO A 24 -13.82 26.35 -13.33
N CYS A 25 -14.68 27.37 -13.50
CA CYS A 25 -16.13 27.22 -13.66
C CYS A 25 -16.84 26.47 -12.49
N VAL A 26 -16.19 26.39 -11.34
CA VAL A 26 -16.78 25.93 -10.09
C VAL A 26 -16.95 27.12 -9.16
N GLY A 27 -18.03 27.11 -8.39
CA GLY A 27 -18.22 28.10 -7.34
C GLY A 27 -18.35 29.53 -7.88
N LYS A 28 -17.40 30.39 -7.52
CA LYS A 28 -17.33 31.78 -8.03
C LYS A 28 -16.28 31.98 -9.14
N SER A 29 -15.59 30.92 -9.56
CA SER A 29 -14.56 30.99 -10.59
C SER A 29 -15.14 30.94 -12.01
N GLU A 30 -14.53 31.69 -12.93
CA GLU A 30 -14.84 31.64 -14.36
C GLU A 30 -14.03 30.53 -15.08
N GLY A 31 -14.19 30.42 -16.40
CA GLY A 31 -13.42 29.49 -17.24
C GLY A 31 -14.20 28.26 -17.67
N GLN A 32 -13.50 27.13 -17.83
CA GLN A 32 -14.10 25.85 -18.23
C GLN A 32 -13.55 24.71 -17.39
N ILE A 33 -14.44 23.88 -16.86
CA ILE A 33 -14.06 22.66 -16.12
C ILE A 33 -13.19 21.77 -17.03
N PRO A 34 -12.00 21.33 -16.61
CA PRO A 34 -11.20 20.42 -17.41
C PRO A 34 -11.90 19.07 -17.66
N VAL A 35 -11.58 18.42 -18.77
CA VAL A 35 -12.18 17.10 -19.15
C VAL A 35 -11.27 15.93 -18.83
N SER A 36 -10.19 16.19 -18.08
CA SER A 36 -9.23 15.19 -17.62
C SER A 36 -8.63 15.63 -16.27
N PRO A 37 -8.29 14.68 -15.38
CA PRO A 37 -7.62 14.97 -14.12
C PRO A 37 -6.25 15.63 -14.29
N GLU A 38 -5.52 15.32 -15.36
CA GLU A 38 -4.21 15.87 -15.67
C GLU A 38 -4.32 17.37 -15.95
N GLN A 39 -5.27 17.77 -16.79
CA GLN A 39 -5.55 19.20 -17.01
C GLN A 39 -6.03 19.90 -15.74
N SER A 40 -6.76 19.18 -14.87
CA SER A 40 -7.16 19.72 -13.57
C SER A 40 -5.95 19.94 -12.66
N ALA A 41 -4.95 19.06 -12.72
CA ALA A 41 -3.70 19.20 -11.97
C ALA A 41 -2.88 20.41 -12.45
N GLU A 42 -2.78 20.64 -13.75
CA GLU A 42 -2.07 21.82 -14.30
C GLU A 42 -2.65 23.14 -13.78
N TYR A 43 -3.98 23.22 -13.63
CA TYR A 43 -4.60 24.40 -13.02
C TYR A 43 -4.16 24.59 -11.55
N VAL A 44 -4.00 23.50 -10.80
CA VAL A 44 -3.48 23.59 -9.42
C VAL A 44 -2.03 24.06 -9.42
N VAL A 45 -1.21 23.61 -10.39
CA VAL A 45 0.18 24.08 -10.55
C VAL A 45 0.20 25.58 -10.80
N GLU A 46 -0.57 26.06 -11.77
CA GLU A 46 -0.67 27.49 -12.10
C GLU A 46 -1.14 28.31 -10.89
N PHE A 47 -2.13 27.81 -10.15
CA PHE A 47 -2.63 28.45 -8.94
C PHE A 47 -1.57 28.55 -7.84
N VAL A 48 -0.89 27.44 -7.52
CA VAL A 48 0.13 27.37 -6.46
C VAL A 48 1.33 28.25 -6.82
N GLN A 49 1.80 28.19 -8.07
CA GLN A 49 2.89 29.03 -8.57
C GLN A 49 2.51 30.51 -8.63
N GLY A 50 1.27 30.82 -9.03
CA GLY A 50 0.73 32.18 -9.04
C GLY A 50 0.68 32.81 -7.66
N LEU A 51 0.52 32.01 -6.61
CA LEU A 51 0.63 32.45 -5.21
C LEU A 51 2.08 32.50 -4.69
N GLY A 52 3.07 32.11 -5.49
CA GLY A 52 4.49 32.14 -5.14
C GLY A 52 4.96 30.99 -4.25
N PHE A 53 4.19 29.89 -4.17
CA PHE A 53 4.60 28.71 -3.41
C PHE A 53 5.42 27.75 -4.27
N HIS A 54 6.53 27.26 -3.72
CA HIS A 54 7.41 26.29 -4.37
C HIS A 54 7.13 24.84 -3.94
N GLN A 55 6.42 24.66 -2.83
CA GLN A 55 6.03 23.35 -2.32
C GLN A 55 4.81 23.50 -1.38
N VAL A 56 3.84 22.59 -1.46
CA VAL A 56 2.60 22.61 -0.67
C VAL A 56 2.20 21.22 -0.16
N ASP A 57 1.42 21.18 0.93
CA ASP A 57 0.68 19.98 1.32
C ASP A 57 -0.67 20.01 0.61
N VAL A 58 -1.05 18.93 -0.06
CA VAL A 58 -2.28 18.84 -0.86
C VAL A 58 -3.26 17.92 -0.14
N TRP A 59 -4.45 18.45 0.14
CA TRP A 59 -5.58 17.65 0.61
C TRP A 59 -6.68 17.68 -0.44
N ALA A 60 -7.26 16.52 -0.74
CA ALA A 60 -8.32 16.40 -1.72
C ALA A 60 -9.37 15.35 -1.33
N PHE A 61 -10.63 15.69 -1.60
CA PHE A 61 -11.79 14.85 -1.34
C PHE A 61 -12.57 14.60 -2.64
N SER A 62 -13.19 13.43 -2.74
CA SER A 62 -14.08 13.07 -3.85
C SER A 62 -13.40 13.30 -5.21
N ILE A 63 -14.05 13.90 -6.21
CA ILE A 63 -13.48 14.02 -7.57
C ILE A 63 -12.14 14.79 -7.61
N GLY A 64 -11.91 15.71 -6.65
CA GLY A 64 -10.65 16.46 -6.56
C GLY A 64 -9.42 15.58 -6.34
N ARG A 65 -9.62 14.36 -5.80
CA ARG A 65 -8.55 13.39 -5.59
C ARG A 65 -7.91 12.91 -6.89
N CYS A 66 -8.65 12.89 -8.00
CA CYS A 66 -8.10 12.47 -9.29
C CYS A 66 -7.06 13.49 -9.75
N ALA A 67 -7.40 14.78 -9.66
CA ALA A 67 -6.48 15.86 -9.96
C ALA A 67 -5.28 15.89 -9.00
N ALA A 68 -5.50 15.67 -7.70
CA ALA A 68 -4.44 15.68 -6.70
C ALA A 68 -3.43 14.52 -6.89
N GLN A 69 -3.89 13.35 -7.32
CA GLN A 69 -3.01 12.25 -7.70
C GLN A 69 -2.16 12.63 -8.91
N MET A 70 -2.77 13.17 -9.97
CA MET A 70 -2.04 13.61 -11.15
C MET A 70 -1.06 14.75 -10.85
N LEU A 71 -1.40 15.65 -9.94
CA LEU A 71 -0.51 16.71 -9.46
C LEU A 71 0.75 16.13 -8.80
N ALA A 72 0.59 15.16 -7.89
CA ALA A 72 1.71 14.54 -7.21
C ALA A 72 2.60 13.72 -8.16
N LEU A 73 2.00 13.05 -9.16
CA LEU A 73 2.73 12.26 -10.15
C LEU A 73 3.49 13.13 -11.15
N ASN A 74 2.82 14.14 -11.71
CA ASN A 74 3.39 14.96 -12.78
C ASN A 74 4.30 16.07 -12.24
N HIS A 75 4.08 16.50 -10.99
CA HIS A 75 4.81 17.60 -10.33
C HIS A 75 5.25 17.23 -8.91
N PRO A 76 6.03 16.14 -8.71
CA PRO A 76 6.35 15.62 -7.38
C PRO A 76 7.11 16.62 -6.49
N HIS A 77 7.90 17.52 -7.09
CA HIS A 77 8.62 18.55 -6.33
C HIS A 77 7.68 19.59 -5.68
N LEU A 78 6.47 19.78 -6.23
CA LEU A 78 5.49 20.75 -5.74
C LEU A 78 4.69 20.20 -4.55
N VAL A 79 4.60 18.87 -4.39
CA VAL A 79 3.77 18.22 -3.37
C VAL A 79 4.65 17.63 -2.28
N ARG A 80 4.61 18.20 -1.07
CA ARG A 80 5.32 17.66 0.09
C ARG A 80 4.60 16.49 0.73
N HIS A 81 3.30 16.66 0.96
CA HIS A 81 2.42 15.63 1.52
C HIS A 81 1.12 15.61 0.74
N LEU A 82 0.66 14.41 0.38
CA LEU A 82 -0.61 14.18 -0.29
C LEU A 82 -1.57 13.47 0.67
N ILE A 83 -2.74 14.06 0.91
CA ILE A 83 -3.79 13.48 1.74
C ILE A 83 -5.06 13.32 0.89
N LEU A 84 -5.45 12.07 0.63
CA LEU A 84 -6.61 11.75 -0.19
C LEU A 84 -7.73 11.16 0.68
N CYS A 85 -8.95 11.70 0.56
CA CYS A 85 -10.11 11.22 1.29
C CYS A 85 -11.19 10.66 0.34
N GLY A 86 -11.71 9.47 0.64
CA GLY A 86 -12.68 8.78 -0.21
C GLY A 86 -12.10 8.38 -1.56
N SER A 87 -10.91 7.77 -1.54
CA SER A 87 -10.06 7.60 -2.71
C SER A 87 -9.97 6.21 -3.30
N LEU A 88 -9.61 6.18 -4.57
CA LEU A 88 -9.06 5.06 -5.31
C LEU A 88 -8.11 5.62 -6.39
N PRO A 89 -7.11 4.84 -6.84
CA PRO A 89 -6.32 5.20 -8.01
C PRO A 89 -7.18 5.17 -9.29
N SER A 90 -6.60 5.54 -10.43
CA SER A 90 -7.24 5.29 -11.73
C SER A 90 -7.49 3.78 -11.90
N ILE A 91 -8.44 3.41 -12.77
CA ILE A 91 -8.66 1.99 -13.03
C ILE A 91 -7.50 1.43 -13.87
N GLY A 92 -7.14 0.18 -13.60
CA GLY A 92 -6.18 -0.61 -14.37
C GLY A 92 -6.23 -2.07 -13.92
N PRO A 93 -5.38 -2.95 -14.49
CA PRO A 93 -5.24 -4.32 -14.02
C PRO A 93 -5.12 -4.39 -12.49
N GLY A 94 -5.88 -5.29 -11.85
CA GLY A 94 -5.87 -5.48 -10.40
C GLY A 94 -6.65 -4.46 -9.55
N ILE A 95 -7.09 -3.32 -10.11
CA ILE A 95 -7.89 -2.33 -9.36
C ILE A 95 -9.38 -2.70 -9.39
N THR A 96 -9.99 -2.81 -8.20
CA THR A 96 -11.44 -3.07 -8.08
C THR A 96 -12.22 -1.75 -8.24
N PRO A 97 -13.19 -1.67 -9.18
CA PRO A 97 -14.02 -0.48 -9.33
C PRO A 97 -14.81 -0.17 -8.05
N PRO A 98 -15.09 1.12 -7.77
CA PRO A 98 -15.85 1.47 -6.59
C PRO A 98 -17.31 1.00 -6.72
N PRO A 99 -17.99 0.67 -5.61
CA PRO A 99 -19.36 0.23 -5.66
C PRO A 99 -20.26 1.32 -6.25
N ALA A 100 -21.20 0.95 -7.12
CA ALA A 100 -22.09 1.91 -7.78
C ALA A 100 -23.19 2.48 -6.86
N ALA A 101 -23.46 1.84 -5.72
CA ALA A 101 -24.59 2.19 -4.85
C ALA A 101 -24.51 3.61 -4.24
N PRO A 102 -23.37 4.07 -3.69
CA PRO A 102 -23.21 5.45 -3.23
C PRO A 102 -23.48 6.47 -4.34
N PHE A 103 -22.89 6.30 -5.52
CA PHE A 103 -23.07 7.22 -6.64
C PHE A 103 -24.53 7.31 -7.11
N ARG A 104 -25.22 6.17 -7.18
CA ARG A 104 -26.65 6.14 -7.52
C ARG A 104 -27.50 6.83 -6.45
N ALA A 105 -27.16 6.69 -5.17
CA ALA A 105 -27.89 7.36 -4.10
C ALA A 105 -27.79 8.88 -4.20
N TYR A 106 -26.59 9.42 -4.47
CA TYR A 106 -26.42 10.87 -4.69
C TYR A 106 -27.07 11.36 -5.99
N ARG A 107 -26.96 10.58 -7.08
CA ARG A 107 -27.58 10.95 -8.37
C ARG A 107 -29.10 11.03 -8.32
N ASN A 108 -29.71 10.15 -7.52
CA ASN A 108 -31.17 10.03 -7.42
C ASN A 108 -31.74 10.81 -6.22
N ALA A 109 -30.91 11.58 -5.50
CA ALA A 109 -31.38 12.40 -4.42
C ALA A 109 -32.07 13.64 -4.99
N ASP A 110 -33.37 13.80 -4.71
CA ASP A 110 -34.17 14.91 -5.23
C ASP A 110 -34.39 16.01 -4.17
N THR A 111 -34.48 15.61 -2.91
CA THR A 111 -34.74 16.54 -1.80
C THR A 111 -33.50 16.77 -0.95
N PHE A 112 -33.52 17.87 -0.19
CA PHE A 112 -32.47 18.15 0.80
C PHE A 112 -32.29 17.01 1.81
N GLU A 113 -33.38 16.36 2.21
CA GLU A 113 -33.36 15.24 3.14
C GLU A 113 -32.79 13.96 2.49
N ASP A 114 -33.03 13.73 1.19
CA ASP A 114 -32.43 12.62 0.46
C ASP A 114 -30.90 12.77 0.38
N HIS A 115 -30.42 13.99 0.12
CA HIS A 115 -28.99 14.29 0.10
C HIS A 115 -28.35 14.09 1.48
N LYS A 116 -29.01 14.55 2.54
CA LYS A 116 -28.58 14.33 3.93
C LYS A 116 -28.49 12.85 4.26
N ASN A 117 -29.52 12.08 3.91
CA ASN A 117 -29.56 10.64 4.18
C ASN A 117 -28.49 9.88 3.39
N ALA A 118 -28.25 10.25 2.13
CA ALA A 118 -27.16 9.69 1.33
C ALA A 118 -25.79 10.00 1.95
N PHE A 119 -25.58 11.24 2.39
CA PHE A 119 -24.35 11.66 3.07
C PHE A 119 -24.09 10.86 4.35
N ILE A 120 -25.05 10.80 5.27
CA ILE A 120 -24.89 10.07 6.53
C ILE A 120 -24.66 8.59 6.28
N LYS A 121 -25.41 7.99 5.34
CA LYS A 121 -25.33 6.55 5.06
C LYS A 121 -24.00 6.12 4.46
N TRP A 122 -23.41 6.93 3.58
CA TRP A 122 -22.27 6.52 2.76
C TRP A 122 -20.94 7.15 3.19
N CYS A 123 -20.95 8.19 4.01
CA CYS A 123 -19.73 8.85 4.49
C CYS A 123 -19.44 8.59 5.98
N PHE A 124 -20.35 7.95 6.72
CA PHE A 124 -20.19 7.68 8.15
C PHE A 124 -20.50 6.22 8.50
N PRO A 125 -19.91 5.67 9.58
CA PRO A 125 -20.25 4.34 10.07
C PRO A 125 -21.74 4.19 10.39
N SER A 126 -22.30 3.00 10.17
CA SER A 126 -23.70 2.69 10.47
C SER A 126 -24.02 2.54 11.96
N SER A 127 -23.08 2.88 12.86
CA SER A 127 -23.31 2.89 14.31
C SER A 127 -24.20 4.06 14.73
N SER A 128 -24.70 4.05 15.98
CA SER A 128 -25.40 5.20 16.55
C SER A 128 -24.53 6.46 16.50
N ASP A 129 -23.27 6.31 16.90
CA ASP A 129 -22.32 7.41 17.05
C ASP A 129 -21.91 7.94 15.68
N GLY A 130 -21.72 7.05 14.69
CA GLY A 130 -21.46 7.43 13.30
C GLY A 130 -22.62 8.22 12.68
N ARG A 131 -23.87 7.80 12.93
CA ARG A 131 -25.05 8.57 12.48
C ARG A 131 -25.14 9.94 13.14
N LEU A 132 -24.90 10.03 14.45
CA LEU A 132 -24.90 11.30 15.18
C LEU A 132 -23.79 12.24 14.67
N ALA A 133 -22.59 11.70 14.45
CA ALA A 133 -21.49 12.46 13.87
C ALA A 133 -21.82 12.98 12.46
N GLY A 134 -22.44 12.14 11.62
CA GLY A 134 -22.88 12.53 10.28
C GLY A 134 -23.96 13.62 10.29
N GLN A 135 -24.92 13.54 11.21
CA GLN A 135 -25.93 14.59 11.41
C GLN A 135 -25.27 15.91 11.82
N ALA A 136 -24.37 15.87 12.80
CA ALA A 136 -23.67 17.05 13.27
C ALA A 136 -22.77 17.68 12.18
N ALA A 137 -22.10 16.86 11.37
CA ALA A 137 -21.31 17.32 10.24
C ALA A 137 -22.19 18.00 9.18
N TRP A 138 -23.30 17.37 8.80
CA TRP A 138 -24.27 17.94 7.86
C TRP A 138 -24.79 19.29 8.34
N GLU A 139 -25.22 19.37 9.61
CA GLU A 139 -25.71 20.61 10.22
C GLU A 139 -24.67 21.73 10.19
N ARG A 140 -23.40 21.42 10.45
CA ARG A 140 -22.32 22.42 10.35
C ARG A 140 -22.14 22.90 8.91
N THR A 141 -22.11 21.98 7.95
CA THR A 141 -21.89 22.30 6.54
C THR A 141 -23.00 23.19 5.98
N VAL A 142 -24.26 22.89 6.28
CA VAL A 142 -25.41 23.66 5.75
C VAL A 142 -25.62 25.00 6.47
N ASN A 143 -25.14 25.12 7.71
CA ASN A 143 -25.25 26.34 8.52
C ASN A 143 -23.95 27.17 8.57
N LYS A 144 -22.95 26.87 7.74
CA LYS A 144 -21.62 27.50 7.79
C LYS A 144 -21.60 29.02 7.55
N GLY A 145 -22.72 29.60 7.10
CA GLY A 145 -22.86 31.01 6.76
C GLY A 145 -22.13 31.42 5.48
N GLY A 146 -22.52 32.54 4.88
CA GLY A 146 -21.98 33.05 3.60
C GLY A 146 -22.83 32.70 2.38
N GLU A 147 -22.50 33.32 1.24
CA GLU A 147 -23.14 33.00 -0.05
C GLU A 147 -22.67 31.62 -0.52
N THR A 148 -23.58 30.64 -0.53
CA THR A 148 -23.33 29.37 -1.21
C THR A 148 -23.36 29.59 -2.71
N SER A 149 -22.29 29.23 -3.39
CA SER A 149 -22.28 29.18 -4.86
C SER A 149 -23.30 28.15 -5.35
N ALA A 150 -23.99 28.47 -6.44
CA ALA A 150 -24.87 27.51 -7.11
C ALA A 150 -24.10 26.24 -7.52
N PHE A 151 -24.84 25.15 -7.76
CA PHE A 151 -24.25 23.97 -8.38
C PHE A 151 -23.68 24.30 -9.75
N VAL A 152 -22.67 23.53 -10.16
CA VAL A 152 -22.20 23.55 -11.54
C VAL A 152 -23.40 23.31 -12.46
N ASP A 153 -23.43 24.03 -13.59
CA ASP A 153 -24.50 23.86 -14.56
C ASP A 153 -24.42 22.48 -15.24
N LEU A 154 -25.39 22.17 -16.10
CA LEU A 154 -25.46 20.86 -16.76
C LEU A 154 -24.21 20.55 -17.59
N GLU A 155 -23.63 21.56 -18.25
CA GLU A 155 -22.43 21.37 -19.07
C GLU A 155 -21.20 21.16 -18.19
N GLY A 156 -21.04 21.94 -17.11
CA GLY A 156 -20.01 21.75 -16.11
C GLY A 156 -20.09 20.36 -15.47
N GLY A 157 -21.28 19.92 -15.07
CA GLY A 157 -21.52 18.58 -14.55
C GLY A 157 -21.14 17.48 -15.55
N ARG A 158 -21.47 17.65 -16.84
CA ARG A 158 -21.07 16.73 -17.92
C ARG A 158 -19.55 16.64 -18.08
N ARG A 159 -18.85 17.77 -17.94
CA ARG A 159 -17.38 17.83 -18.02
C ARG A 159 -16.70 17.16 -16.82
N GLN A 160 -17.20 17.38 -15.60
CA GLN A 160 -16.73 16.64 -14.41
C GLN A 160 -16.92 15.13 -14.57
N LEU A 161 -18.08 14.71 -15.07
CA LEU A 161 -18.34 13.30 -15.35
C LEU A 161 -17.41 12.74 -16.43
N THR A 162 -17.11 13.52 -17.46
CA THR A 162 -16.17 13.14 -18.53
C THR A 162 -14.76 12.91 -17.97
N ALA A 163 -14.26 13.84 -17.14
CA ALA A 163 -12.96 13.70 -16.48
C ALA A 163 -12.89 12.46 -15.59
N PHE A 164 -13.92 12.24 -14.77
CA PHE A 164 -13.97 11.06 -13.90
C PHE A 164 -14.11 9.76 -14.70
N ALA A 165 -14.94 9.73 -15.74
CA ALA A 165 -15.09 8.55 -16.59
C ALA A 165 -13.81 8.20 -17.33
N ARG A 166 -13.01 9.19 -17.77
CA ARG A 166 -11.69 8.97 -18.36
C ARG A 166 -10.74 8.32 -17.35
N PHE A 167 -10.66 8.87 -16.13
CA PHE A 167 -9.83 8.32 -15.04
C PHE A 167 -10.21 6.90 -14.64
N MET A 168 -11.48 6.55 -14.83
CA MET A 168 -12.06 5.24 -14.52
C MET A 168 -12.23 4.34 -15.76
N ASN A 169 -11.56 4.65 -16.89
CA ASN A 169 -11.58 3.82 -18.08
C ASN A 169 -10.22 3.12 -18.27
N PRO A 170 -10.18 1.77 -18.34
CA PRO A 170 -8.94 1.01 -18.51
C PRO A 170 -8.15 1.36 -19.77
N GLU A 171 -8.80 1.88 -20.82
CA GLU A 171 -8.11 2.34 -22.05
C GLU A 171 -7.17 3.50 -21.78
N TYR A 172 -7.43 4.30 -20.75
CA TYR A 172 -6.61 5.43 -20.33
C TYR A 172 -5.82 5.13 -19.06
N ALA A 173 -5.72 3.86 -18.65
CA ALA A 173 -5.04 3.47 -17.43
C ALA A 173 -3.60 4.03 -17.39
N ALA A 174 -2.85 3.89 -18.49
CA ALA A 174 -1.46 4.36 -18.61
C ALA A 174 -1.29 5.88 -18.38
N GLU A 175 -2.35 6.67 -18.55
CA GLU A 175 -2.35 8.11 -18.27
C GLU A 175 -2.64 8.43 -16.80
N GLY A 176 -3.16 7.47 -16.04
CA GLY A 176 -3.61 7.66 -14.67
C GLY A 176 -2.61 7.18 -13.59
N SER A 177 -3.13 7.04 -12.37
CA SER A 177 -2.34 6.72 -11.18
C SER A 177 -2.22 5.24 -10.83
N PHE A 178 -2.92 4.33 -11.53
CA PHE A 178 -3.05 2.91 -11.15
C PHE A 178 -1.73 2.17 -10.96
N CYS A 179 -0.68 2.50 -11.74
CA CYS A 179 0.64 1.89 -11.66
C CYS A 179 1.74 2.85 -11.22
N ASN A 180 1.41 4.13 -11.03
CA ASN A 180 2.40 5.21 -10.86
C ASN A 180 2.44 5.74 -9.43
N LEU A 181 1.41 5.46 -8.61
CA LEU A 181 1.33 5.91 -7.24
C LEU A 181 1.55 4.71 -6.31
N VAL A 182 2.79 4.54 -5.85
CA VAL A 182 3.09 3.59 -4.78
C VAL A 182 2.44 4.13 -3.51
N ILE A 183 1.37 3.48 -3.07
CA ILE A 183 0.69 3.85 -1.84
C ILE A 183 1.60 3.46 -0.68
N THR A 184 2.31 4.43 -0.12
CA THR A 184 3.12 4.26 1.10
C THR A 184 2.32 4.53 2.37
N SER A 185 0.99 4.45 2.31
CA SER A 185 0.17 4.64 3.50
C SER A 185 0.32 3.44 4.43
N PHE A 186 0.39 3.71 5.72
CA PHE A 186 0.32 2.70 6.74
C PHE A 186 -0.99 2.81 7.50
N VAL A 187 -1.51 1.67 7.96
CA VAL A 187 -2.58 1.64 8.95
C VAL A 187 -1.95 1.91 10.30
N HIS A 188 -2.47 2.91 11.03
CA HIS A 188 -2.02 3.21 12.38
C HIS A 188 -2.95 2.57 13.39
N GLU A 189 -2.44 1.66 14.21
CA GLU A 189 -3.18 1.07 15.33
C GLU A 189 -2.40 1.26 16.64
N GLU A 190 -3.01 1.99 17.57
CA GLU A 190 -2.42 2.36 18.85
C GLU A 190 -1.04 3.03 18.72
N VAL A 191 0.04 2.26 18.89
CA VAL A 191 1.44 2.71 18.86
C VAL A 191 2.24 2.16 17.68
N HIS A 192 1.62 1.30 16.86
CA HIS A 192 2.26 0.59 15.76
C HIS A 192 1.69 1.00 14.40
N THR A 193 2.50 0.79 13.36
CA THR A 193 2.05 0.91 11.98
C THR A 193 2.03 -0.44 11.29
N TYR A 194 1.08 -0.63 10.38
CA TYR A 194 0.85 -1.86 9.65
C TYR A 194 0.66 -1.56 8.16
N ASP A 195 0.75 -2.60 7.35
CA ASP A 195 0.57 -2.47 5.91
C ASP A 195 -0.88 -2.13 5.54
N SER A 196 -1.08 -1.33 4.49
CA SER A 196 -2.41 -0.99 3.97
C SER A 196 -2.73 -1.66 2.62
N TYR A 197 -1.81 -2.47 2.12
CA TYR A 197 -1.76 -3.08 0.80
C TYR A 197 -1.59 -4.60 0.91
N GLY A 198 -2.47 -5.35 0.24
CA GLY A 198 -2.38 -6.82 0.20
C GLY A 198 -3.74 -7.47 -0.08
N MET A 199 -3.75 -8.72 -0.53
CA MET A 199 -4.95 -9.56 -0.61
C MET A 199 -5.43 -9.99 0.77
N GLN A 200 -4.48 -10.21 1.67
CA GLN A 200 -4.71 -10.70 3.02
C GLN A 200 -3.98 -9.79 4.01
N GLU A 201 -4.53 -9.71 5.22
CA GLU A 201 -4.00 -8.86 6.28
C GLU A 201 -2.68 -9.43 6.81
N TYR A 202 -1.59 -8.66 6.66
CA TYR A 202 -0.31 -8.98 7.27
C TYR A 202 -0.28 -8.45 8.71
N MET A 203 -0.14 -9.36 9.66
CA MET A 203 -0.40 -9.08 11.08
C MET A 203 0.81 -8.51 11.85
N LEU A 204 1.97 -8.36 11.21
CA LEU A 204 3.16 -7.84 11.88
C LEU A 204 3.35 -6.34 11.58
N PRO A 205 3.84 -5.55 12.55
CA PRO A 205 4.09 -4.13 12.34
C PRO A 205 5.12 -3.86 11.23
N ASN A 206 5.23 -2.60 10.83
CA ASN A 206 6.26 -2.10 9.91
C ASN A 206 6.85 -0.74 10.32
N ASP A 207 6.60 -0.29 11.56
CA ASP A 207 7.16 0.94 12.10
C ASP A 207 8.67 0.84 12.36
N GLY A 208 9.30 2.00 12.65
CA GLY A 208 10.74 2.10 12.86
C GLY A 208 11.29 1.21 13.97
N LEU A 209 10.54 0.97 15.05
CA LEU A 209 10.97 0.05 16.11
C LEU A 209 11.04 -1.38 15.57
N TRP A 210 10.05 -1.77 14.77
CA TRP A 210 10.03 -3.08 14.14
C TRP A 210 11.10 -3.24 13.06
N MET A 211 11.39 -2.18 12.30
CA MET A 211 12.52 -2.14 11.36
C MET A 211 13.86 -2.35 12.07
N ASP A 212 14.10 -1.66 13.19
CA ASP A 212 15.32 -1.82 13.99
C ASP A 212 15.46 -3.26 14.52
N LEU A 213 14.35 -3.85 14.99
CA LEU A 213 14.35 -5.25 15.43
C LEU A 213 14.66 -6.22 14.28
N LYS A 214 14.06 -6.01 13.09
CA LYS A 214 14.32 -6.83 11.89
C LYS A 214 15.79 -6.74 11.47
N ASN A 215 16.38 -5.54 11.48
CA ASN A 215 17.79 -5.32 11.16
C ASN A 215 18.71 -6.00 12.19
N ALA A 216 18.42 -5.87 13.48
CA ALA A 216 19.16 -6.55 14.53
C ALA A 216 19.07 -8.08 14.40
N PHE A 217 17.89 -8.60 14.07
CA PHE A 217 17.69 -10.03 13.85
C PHE A 217 18.45 -10.55 12.62
N HIS A 218 18.50 -9.76 11.55
CA HIS A 218 19.31 -10.06 10.38
C HIS A 218 20.79 -10.17 10.74
N HIS A 219 21.37 -9.19 11.44
CA HIS A 219 22.77 -9.26 11.86
C HIS A 219 23.04 -10.45 12.79
N LEU A 220 22.13 -10.74 13.73
CA LEU A 220 22.23 -11.89 14.61
C LEU A 220 22.31 -13.21 13.82
N LEU A 221 21.41 -13.39 12.86
CA LEU A 221 21.41 -14.59 12.01
C LEU A 221 22.65 -14.65 11.14
N HIS A 222 22.94 -13.57 10.42
CA HIS A 222 24.05 -13.49 9.46
C HIS A 222 25.41 -13.74 10.15
N ASP A 223 25.68 -13.05 11.25
CA ASP A 223 27.00 -13.07 11.88
C ASP A 223 27.17 -14.23 12.85
N LEU A 224 26.14 -14.60 13.62
CA LEU A 224 26.28 -15.63 14.65
C LEU A 224 25.84 -17.02 14.20
N THR A 225 24.93 -17.11 13.24
CA THR A 225 24.31 -18.40 12.86
C THR A 225 24.77 -18.88 11.50
N LEU A 226 24.93 -17.97 10.54
CA LEU A 226 25.23 -18.30 9.14
C LEU A 226 26.71 -18.12 8.76
N ASP A 227 27.57 -17.73 9.70
CA ASP A 227 29.02 -17.56 9.47
C ASP A 227 29.29 -16.61 8.29
N HIS A 228 28.55 -15.49 8.26
CA HIS A 228 28.58 -14.46 7.20
C HIS A 228 28.21 -14.96 5.79
N LYS A 229 27.44 -16.05 5.68
CA LYS A 229 26.94 -16.56 4.39
C LYS A 229 25.51 -16.08 4.15
N SER A 230 25.34 -15.20 3.18
CA SER A 230 24.02 -14.67 2.79
C SER A 230 23.18 -15.69 2.03
N LEU A 231 23.81 -16.56 1.23
CA LEU A 231 23.18 -17.68 0.52
C LEU A 231 23.85 -18.99 0.91
N LEU A 232 23.05 -19.97 1.37
CA LEU A 232 23.57 -21.27 1.81
C LEU A 232 23.88 -22.22 0.65
N CYS A 233 23.27 -21.99 -0.50
CA CYS A 233 23.41 -22.83 -1.68
C CYS A 233 24.67 -22.56 -2.50
N LEU A 234 25.38 -21.45 -2.25
CA LEU A 234 26.52 -21.02 -3.05
C LEU A 234 27.84 -21.05 -2.28
N THR A 235 28.91 -21.37 -3.02
CA THR A 235 30.30 -21.40 -2.52
C THR A 235 31.26 -20.61 -3.41
N PHE A 236 30.75 -19.86 -4.40
CA PHE A 236 31.50 -19.13 -5.41
C PHE A 236 30.72 -17.90 -5.90
N ASP A 237 31.40 -16.99 -6.62
CA ASP A 237 30.80 -15.79 -7.20
C ASP A 237 29.68 -16.11 -8.19
N PHE A 238 28.50 -15.54 -7.94
CA PHE A 238 27.32 -15.78 -8.75
C PHE A 238 27.05 -14.66 -9.76
N LYS A 239 26.60 -15.06 -10.95
CA LYS A 239 26.10 -14.17 -12.00
C LYS A 239 24.71 -14.65 -12.42
N GLY A 240 23.72 -13.80 -12.30
CA GLY A 240 22.33 -14.11 -12.63
C GLY A 240 21.36 -13.23 -11.86
N CYS A 241 20.10 -13.64 -11.82
CA CYS A 241 19.03 -12.92 -11.13
C CYS A 241 18.68 -13.62 -9.81
N VAL A 242 18.68 -12.87 -8.70
CA VAL A 242 18.28 -13.31 -7.36
C VAL A 242 17.04 -12.51 -6.95
N LEU A 243 16.01 -13.21 -6.48
CA LEU A 243 14.78 -12.62 -5.95
C LEU A 243 14.69 -12.89 -4.44
N ASP A 244 14.62 -11.86 -3.62
CA ASP A 244 14.38 -11.90 -2.18
C ASP A 244 12.91 -11.59 -1.88
N VAL A 245 12.17 -12.59 -1.41
CA VAL A 245 10.73 -12.48 -1.15
C VAL A 245 10.48 -12.09 0.31
N GLY A 246 9.79 -10.97 0.50
CA GLY A 246 9.59 -10.36 1.81
C GLY A 246 10.86 -9.71 2.33
N THR A 247 11.48 -8.88 1.50
CA THR A 247 12.81 -8.32 1.76
C THR A 247 12.87 -7.43 3.01
N GLY A 248 11.73 -7.00 3.54
CA GLY A 248 11.64 -6.13 4.71
C GLY A 248 12.37 -4.82 4.44
N THR A 249 13.35 -4.47 5.27
CA THR A 249 14.14 -3.24 5.11
C THR A 249 15.06 -3.25 3.89
N GLY A 250 15.21 -4.38 3.19
CA GLY A 250 16.08 -4.50 2.02
C GLY A 250 17.56 -4.70 2.34
N LEU A 251 17.93 -4.81 3.62
CA LEU A 251 19.33 -4.90 4.06
C LEU A 251 20.07 -6.08 3.42
N TRP A 252 19.44 -7.25 3.38
CA TRP A 252 20.02 -8.44 2.75
C TRP A 252 20.23 -8.27 1.24
N VAL A 253 19.29 -7.61 0.55
CA VAL A 253 19.41 -7.32 -0.89
C VAL A 253 20.61 -6.43 -1.16
N LEU A 254 20.81 -5.40 -0.35
CA LEU A 254 21.96 -4.50 -0.49
C LEU A 254 23.28 -5.20 -0.20
N GLU A 255 23.35 -5.99 0.87
CA GLU A 255 24.55 -6.76 1.21
C GLU A 255 24.90 -7.79 0.13
N LEU A 256 23.90 -8.51 -0.38
CA LEU A 256 24.11 -9.49 -1.44
C LEU A 256 24.52 -8.82 -2.74
N ALA A 257 23.93 -7.67 -3.08
CA ALA A 257 24.28 -6.91 -4.28
C ALA A 257 25.70 -6.35 -4.21
N ASP A 258 26.16 -5.92 -3.03
CA ASP A 258 27.54 -5.49 -2.80
C ASP A 258 28.53 -6.67 -2.95
N HIS A 259 28.18 -7.82 -2.38
CA HIS A 259 29.01 -9.03 -2.44
C HIS A 259 29.10 -9.61 -3.85
N PHE A 260 27.98 -9.72 -4.57
CA PHE A 260 27.90 -10.26 -5.93
C PHE A 260 27.59 -9.15 -6.95
N SER A 261 28.59 -8.31 -7.23
CA SER A 261 28.47 -7.18 -8.16
C SER A 261 27.98 -7.50 -9.59
N PHE A 262 28.07 -8.76 -10.02
CA PHE A 262 27.57 -9.23 -11.33
C PHE A 262 26.18 -9.88 -11.27
N ALA A 263 25.64 -10.09 -10.08
CA ALA A 263 24.27 -10.55 -9.89
C ALA A 263 23.32 -9.35 -9.89
N GLN A 264 22.13 -9.54 -10.46
CA GLN A 264 21.00 -8.64 -10.28
C GLN A 264 20.21 -9.15 -9.07
N VAL A 265 20.11 -8.32 -8.03
CA VAL A 265 19.42 -8.68 -6.79
C VAL A 265 18.16 -7.85 -6.65
N ILE A 266 17.04 -8.52 -6.43
CA ILE A 266 15.72 -7.90 -6.48
C ILE A 266 15.04 -8.19 -5.16
N GLY A 267 14.63 -7.16 -4.44
CA GLY A 267 13.82 -7.28 -3.24
C GLY A 267 12.36 -6.99 -3.54
N ILE A 268 11.46 -7.82 -3.04
CA ILE A 268 10.01 -7.58 -3.10
C ILE A 268 9.42 -7.64 -1.69
N ASP A 269 8.58 -6.68 -1.35
CA ASP A 269 7.84 -6.63 -0.09
C ASP A 269 6.49 -5.94 -0.32
N ILE A 270 5.55 -6.15 0.58
CA ILE A 270 4.28 -5.40 0.58
C ILE A 270 4.45 -4.02 1.20
N SER A 271 5.38 -3.89 2.16
CA SER A 271 5.63 -2.67 2.90
C SER A 271 6.73 -1.83 2.25
N PRO A 272 6.46 -0.55 1.94
CA PRO A 272 7.48 0.39 1.43
C PRO A 272 8.35 0.94 2.56
N ILE A 273 9.23 0.08 3.09
CA ILE A 273 10.15 0.36 4.21
C ILE A 273 11.62 0.18 3.82
N GLN A 274 11.90 0.06 2.52
CA GLN A 274 13.26 -0.06 1.96
C GLN A 274 13.89 1.33 1.81
N PRO A 275 15.24 1.43 1.77
CA PRO A 275 15.92 2.72 1.62
C PRO A 275 15.70 3.34 0.24
N ASP A 276 15.69 4.67 0.19
CA ASP A 276 15.65 5.44 -1.07
C ASP A 276 16.91 5.26 -1.93
N PHE A 277 18.02 4.84 -1.30
CA PHE A 277 19.28 4.56 -1.98
C PHE A 277 19.36 3.10 -2.41
N MET A 278 19.81 2.87 -3.65
CA MET A 278 20.03 1.54 -4.23
C MET A 278 21.42 1.44 -4.87
N LEU A 279 22.00 0.24 -4.83
CA LEU A 279 23.17 -0.12 -5.64
C LEU A 279 22.75 -0.33 -7.09
N SER A 280 23.68 -0.17 -8.03
CA SER A 280 23.42 -0.23 -9.48
C SER A 280 22.88 -1.59 -9.97
N ASN A 281 23.08 -2.65 -9.19
CA ASN A 281 22.63 -4.01 -9.47
C ASN A 281 21.53 -4.49 -8.50
N SER A 282 20.91 -3.57 -7.76
CA SER A 282 19.80 -3.85 -6.84
C SER A 282 18.52 -3.12 -7.28
N THR A 283 17.35 -3.71 -7.02
CA THR A 283 16.06 -3.04 -7.25
C THR A 283 15.02 -3.51 -6.25
N PHE A 284 14.17 -2.60 -5.79
CA PHE A 284 13.05 -2.90 -4.88
C PHE A 284 11.71 -2.73 -5.58
N TYR A 285 10.78 -3.64 -5.30
CA TYR A 285 9.40 -3.59 -5.77
C TYR A 285 8.44 -3.71 -4.59
N ILE A 286 7.39 -2.90 -4.62
CA ILE A 286 6.28 -2.98 -3.67
C ILE A 286 5.17 -3.76 -4.34
N ASP A 287 5.04 -5.04 -3.99
CA ASP A 287 4.00 -5.88 -4.56
C ASP A 287 3.67 -7.06 -3.64
N ASP A 288 2.45 -7.57 -3.77
CA ASP A 288 1.96 -8.69 -3.00
C ASP A 288 2.00 -9.95 -3.86
N LEU A 289 3.03 -10.77 -3.63
CA LEU A 289 3.19 -12.06 -4.30
C LEU A 289 2.11 -13.09 -3.94
N ALA A 290 1.10 -12.78 -3.12
CA ALA A 290 -0.10 -13.58 -2.99
C ALA A 290 -1.19 -13.23 -4.03
N LYS A 291 -1.09 -12.09 -4.74
CA LYS A 291 -2.08 -11.60 -5.74
C LYS A 291 -2.07 -12.32 -7.09
N LEU A 292 -0.98 -13.02 -7.41
CA LEU A 292 -0.87 -14.16 -8.34
C LEU A 292 -1.96 -14.27 -9.43
N TYR A 293 -1.98 -13.28 -10.31
CA TYR A 293 -2.55 -13.35 -11.67
C TYR A 293 -1.65 -12.58 -12.66
N GLU A 294 -1.03 -11.47 -12.24
CA GLU A 294 -0.02 -10.72 -13.02
C GLU A 294 0.93 -9.99 -12.03
N PRO A 295 2.09 -10.56 -11.65
CA PRO A 295 3.06 -9.84 -10.83
C PRO A 295 3.49 -8.55 -11.53
N VAL A 296 3.56 -7.42 -10.82
CA VAL A 296 4.13 -6.15 -11.36
C VAL A 296 5.63 -6.31 -11.64
N PHE A 297 6.23 -7.32 -11.02
CA PHE A 297 7.62 -7.68 -11.18
C PHE A 297 7.91 -8.34 -12.55
N PRO A 298 9.00 -7.97 -13.26
CA PRO A 298 9.44 -8.59 -14.53
C PRO A 298 9.75 -10.10 -14.51
N CYS A 299 9.33 -10.89 -13.49
CA CYS A 299 9.46 -12.36 -13.47
C CYS A 299 8.90 -13.04 -14.71
N SER A 300 7.87 -12.46 -15.34
CA SER A 300 7.28 -12.99 -16.57
C SER A 300 8.25 -12.94 -17.76
N GLU A 301 9.23 -12.02 -17.74
CA GLU A 301 10.31 -11.92 -18.74
C GLU A 301 11.64 -12.52 -18.24
N TYR A 302 11.85 -12.58 -16.92
CA TYR A 302 13.09 -13.04 -16.27
C TYR A 302 12.80 -14.10 -15.20
N HIS A 303 13.12 -15.37 -15.48
CA HIS A 303 13.09 -16.42 -14.45
C HIS A 303 14.21 -16.20 -13.43
N PRO A 304 13.90 -15.97 -12.13
CA PRO A 304 14.93 -15.83 -11.12
C PRO A 304 15.70 -17.14 -10.99
N HIS A 305 17.03 -17.04 -10.99
CA HIS A 305 17.90 -18.20 -10.86
C HIS A 305 17.98 -18.65 -9.40
N ILE A 306 17.83 -17.71 -8.48
CA ILE A 306 17.77 -17.96 -7.04
C ILE A 306 16.57 -17.22 -6.49
N ILE A 307 15.74 -17.92 -5.71
CA ILE A 307 14.71 -17.29 -4.90
C ILE A 307 15.10 -17.50 -3.44
N HIS A 308 15.15 -16.42 -2.67
CA HIS A 308 15.49 -16.43 -1.25
C HIS A 308 14.25 -16.05 -0.42
N PHE A 309 14.06 -16.77 0.68
CA PHE A 309 13.07 -16.50 1.70
C PHE A 309 13.74 -16.52 3.06
N ARG A 310 13.39 -15.56 3.93
CA ARG A 310 13.82 -15.59 5.33
C ARG A 310 12.73 -15.10 6.27
N ASN A 311 12.36 -15.95 7.22
CA ASN A 311 11.30 -15.71 8.20
C ASN A 311 9.93 -15.36 7.60
N MET A 312 9.60 -15.99 6.49
CA MET A 312 8.37 -15.79 5.74
C MET A 312 7.26 -16.76 6.13
N THR A 313 7.50 -17.68 7.08
CA THR A 313 6.50 -18.59 7.66
C THR A 313 5.19 -17.89 8.07
N MET A 314 5.27 -16.67 8.59
CA MET A 314 4.11 -15.89 9.04
C MET A 314 3.43 -15.06 7.95
N ALA A 315 3.96 -15.04 6.74
CA ALA A 315 3.48 -14.20 5.64
C ALA A 315 2.92 -15.01 4.47
N ILE A 316 3.39 -16.25 4.28
CA ILE A 316 3.03 -17.07 3.12
C ILE A 316 2.00 -18.15 3.50
N TYR A 317 0.86 -18.08 2.84
CA TYR A 317 -0.28 -19.00 3.03
C TYR A 317 -0.16 -20.26 2.18
N ASP A 318 0.33 -20.15 0.95
CA ASP A 318 0.49 -21.27 0.02
C ASP A 318 1.85 -21.21 -0.69
N TRP A 319 2.81 -21.93 -0.11
CA TRP A 319 4.19 -22.02 -0.59
C TRP A 319 4.32 -22.74 -1.94
N VAL A 320 3.47 -23.75 -2.18
CA VAL A 320 3.53 -24.54 -3.41
C VAL A 320 3.06 -23.68 -4.58
N LYS A 321 1.90 -23.04 -4.42
CA LYS A 321 1.36 -22.13 -5.43
C LYS A 321 2.34 -21.00 -5.73
N LEU A 322 2.89 -20.36 -4.70
CA LEU A 322 3.85 -19.28 -4.85
C LEU A 322 5.06 -19.70 -5.71
N LEU A 323 5.69 -20.84 -5.41
CA LEU A 323 6.86 -21.28 -6.16
C LEU A 323 6.54 -21.76 -7.57
N GLN A 324 5.37 -22.37 -7.80
CA GLN A 324 4.93 -22.71 -9.16
C GLN A 324 4.81 -21.46 -10.03
N GLU A 325 4.32 -20.36 -9.47
CA GLU A 325 4.14 -19.11 -10.19
C GLU A 325 5.44 -18.32 -10.37
N LEU A 326 6.31 -18.30 -9.36
CA LEU A 326 7.64 -17.70 -9.49
C LEU A 326 8.54 -18.48 -10.46
N ASN A 327 8.24 -19.76 -10.71
CA ASN A 327 8.91 -20.64 -11.66
C ASN A 327 10.46 -20.52 -11.59
N PRO A 328 11.08 -20.95 -10.47
CA PRO A 328 12.51 -20.79 -10.25
C PRO A 328 13.32 -21.49 -11.34
N GLY A 329 14.30 -20.77 -11.90
CA GLY A 329 15.24 -21.29 -12.89
C GLY A 329 16.45 -22.03 -12.29
N GLY A 330 16.53 -22.11 -10.97
CA GLY A 330 17.68 -22.71 -10.28
C GLY A 330 17.36 -23.09 -8.83
N TYR A 331 17.93 -22.35 -7.87
CA TYR A 331 17.84 -22.68 -6.45
C TYR A 331 16.73 -21.91 -5.75
N VAL A 332 16.17 -22.53 -4.71
CA VAL A 332 15.35 -21.84 -3.72
C VAL A 332 16.01 -22.02 -2.37
N ASP A 333 16.36 -20.91 -1.71
CA ASP A 333 16.97 -20.88 -0.39
C ASP A 333 15.92 -20.45 0.66
N PHE A 334 15.74 -21.27 1.69
CA PHE A 334 14.80 -21.04 2.78
C PHE A 334 15.57 -20.92 4.10
N GLN A 335 15.56 -19.73 4.68
CA GLN A 335 16.13 -19.44 5.98
C GLN A 335 15.00 -19.19 6.98
N GLU A 336 14.34 -20.26 7.41
CA GLU A 336 13.17 -20.18 8.30
C GLU A 336 13.51 -20.59 9.74
N MET A 337 12.91 -19.87 10.69
CA MET A 337 12.91 -20.30 12.09
C MET A 337 12.00 -21.51 12.30
N LEU A 338 12.42 -22.37 13.22
CA LEU A 338 11.51 -23.34 13.83
C LEU A 338 10.71 -22.64 14.92
N TRP A 339 9.40 -22.51 14.71
CA TRP A 339 8.46 -21.88 15.65
C TRP A 339 8.05 -22.81 16.79
N TYR A 340 9.01 -23.55 17.33
CA TYR A 340 8.85 -24.42 18.49
C TYR A 340 10.16 -24.46 19.27
N PRO A 341 10.15 -24.32 20.61
CA PRO A 341 11.38 -24.30 21.38
C PRO A 341 11.99 -25.70 21.47
N TYR A 342 13.30 -25.79 21.24
CA TYR A 342 14.07 -27.01 21.44
C TYR A 342 15.12 -26.78 22.52
N ILE A 343 15.45 -27.85 23.25
CA ILE A 343 16.55 -27.85 24.21
C ILE A 343 17.63 -28.81 23.72
N GLN A 344 18.88 -28.33 23.75
CA GLN A 344 20.05 -29.16 23.48
C GLN A 344 20.50 -29.81 24.79
N GLY A 345 20.40 -31.13 24.87
CA GLY A 345 21.08 -31.92 25.89
C GLY A 345 22.49 -32.30 25.46
N ASP A 346 23.15 -33.18 26.22
CA ASP A 346 24.56 -33.56 26.02
C ASP A 346 24.88 -34.08 24.60
N SER A 347 23.89 -34.64 23.89
CA SER A 347 24.07 -35.14 22.51
C SER A 347 22.80 -35.14 21.64
N THR A 348 21.68 -34.64 22.15
CA THR A 348 20.38 -34.67 21.44
C THR A 348 19.69 -33.32 21.52
N ILE A 349 19.10 -32.91 20.40
CA ILE A 349 18.16 -31.79 20.37
C ILE A 349 16.77 -32.39 20.49
N GLN A 350 16.03 -31.96 21.50
CA GLN A 350 14.68 -32.48 21.78
C GLN A 350 13.69 -31.34 21.99
N PRO A 351 12.39 -31.55 21.66
CA PRO A 351 11.37 -30.54 21.90
C PRO A 351 11.34 -30.15 23.38
N TYR A 352 11.35 -28.85 23.66
CA TYR A 352 11.16 -28.34 25.01
C TYR A 352 9.71 -28.58 25.45
N THR A 353 9.52 -28.89 26.74
CA THR A 353 8.21 -29.04 27.37
C THR A 353 8.10 -28.04 28.52
N GLY A 354 7.05 -27.21 28.51
CA GLY A 354 6.84 -26.17 29.51
C GLY A 354 6.06 -24.97 28.96
N ARG A 355 5.98 -23.90 29.74
CA ARG A 355 5.17 -22.71 29.42
C ARG A 355 5.55 -22.04 28.10
N LEU A 356 6.84 -22.05 27.75
CA LEU A 356 7.28 -21.52 26.46
C LEU A 356 6.75 -22.37 25.30
N ALA A 357 6.75 -23.69 25.42
CA ALA A 357 6.17 -24.57 24.41
C ALA A 357 4.64 -24.38 24.31
N GLU A 358 3.95 -24.23 25.45
CA GLU A 358 2.52 -23.89 25.47
C GLU A 358 2.25 -22.59 24.71
N TYR A 359 3.07 -21.55 24.92
CA TYR A 359 2.96 -20.27 24.20
C TYR A 359 3.08 -20.44 22.69
N PHE A 360 4.12 -21.12 22.19
CA PHE A 360 4.28 -21.36 20.76
C PHE A 360 3.17 -22.24 20.18
N GLN A 361 2.64 -23.18 20.96
CA GLN A 361 1.50 -23.99 20.53
C GLN A 361 0.21 -23.17 20.42
N THR A 362 -0.05 -22.26 21.37
CA THR A 362 -1.17 -21.32 21.28
C THR A 362 -1.01 -20.37 20.09
N LEU A 363 0.21 -19.88 19.85
CA LEU A 363 0.52 -19.05 18.69
C LEU A 363 0.25 -19.81 17.38
N ALA A 364 0.72 -21.06 17.28
CA ALA A 364 0.47 -21.90 16.11
C ALA A 364 -1.03 -22.15 15.87
N GLN A 365 -1.84 -22.30 16.92
CA GLN A 365 -3.30 -22.40 16.80
C GLN A 365 -3.93 -21.11 16.27
N ALA A 366 -3.49 -19.94 16.75
CA ALA A 366 -3.98 -18.65 16.28
C ALA A 366 -3.67 -18.43 14.79
N PHE A 367 -2.42 -18.67 14.37
CA PHE A 367 -2.02 -18.57 12.96
C PHE A 367 -2.74 -19.60 12.08
N SER A 368 -2.94 -20.83 12.58
CA SER A 368 -3.69 -21.85 11.83
C SER A 368 -5.15 -21.46 11.62
N ALA A 369 -5.75 -20.69 12.53
CA ALA A 369 -7.13 -20.22 12.39
C ALA A 369 -7.30 -19.23 11.22
N VAL A 370 -6.23 -18.52 10.83
CA VAL A 370 -6.21 -17.64 9.66
C VAL A 370 -5.60 -18.31 8.42
N GLY A 371 -5.21 -19.58 8.49
CA GLY A 371 -4.69 -20.35 7.35
C GLY A 371 -3.17 -20.38 7.23
N ILE A 372 -2.42 -19.94 8.25
CA ILE A 372 -0.96 -19.97 8.27
C ILE A 372 -0.46 -21.13 9.14
N SER A 373 0.50 -21.91 8.64
CA SER A 373 1.13 -23.00 9.40
C SER A 373 2.50 -22.59 9.91
N LEU A 374 2.63 -22.36 11.22
CA LEU A 374 3.93 -22.09 11.85
C LEU A 374 4.90 -23.29 11.84
N ASN A 375 4.38 -24.50 11.57
CA ASN A 375 5.19 -25.71 11.45
C ASN A 375 5.66 -25.96 10.02
N VAL A 376 5.41 -25.03 9.08
CA VAL A 376 5.73 -25.25 7.66
C VAL A 376 7.20 -25.56 7.45
N SER A 377 8.12 -24.92 8.18
CA SER A 377 9.57 -25.14 8.05
C SER A 377 10.00 -26.59 8.32
N GLN A 378 9.22 -27.38 9.08
CA GLN A 378 9.51 -28.81 9.32
C GLN A 378 9.17 -29.71 8.13
N TYR A 379 8.23 -29.27 7.28
CA TYR A 379 7.67 -30.10 6.20
C TYR A 379 7.79 -29.45 4.82
N LEU A 380 8.28 -28.21 4.73
CA LEU A 380 8.32 -27.41 3.51
C LEU A 380 9.00 -28.17 2.37
N LEU A 381 10.24 -28.64 2.60
CA LEU A 381 10.99 -29.41 1.59
C LEU A 381 10.25 -30.66 1.12
N THR A 382 9.59 -31.37 2.04
CA THR A 382 8.82 -32.58 1.71
C THR A 382 7.58 -32.23 0.89
N ASN A 383 6.84 -31.19 1.29
CA ASN A 383 5.63 -30.74 0.60
C ASN A 383 5.94 -30.25 -0.82
N LEU A 384 7.05 -29.53 -1.00
CA LEU A 384 7.52 -29.07 -2.31
C LEU A 384 7.84 -30.26 -3.23
N LYS A 385 8.64 -31.22 -2.74
CA LYS A 385 8.99 -32.44 -3.50
C LYS A 385 7.76 -33.26 -3.90
N MET A 386 6.79 -33.41 -2.98
CA MET A 386 5.54 -34.11 -3.27
C MET A 386 4.70 -33.40 -4.32
N SER A 387 4.85 -32.08 -4.46
CA SER A 387 4.15 -31.25 -5.44
C SER A 387 4.89 -31.14 -6.77
N GLY A 388 6.03 -31.83 -6.93
CA GLY A 388 6.81 -31.85 -8.16
C GLY A 388 7.78 -30.67 -8.33
N LEU A 389 8.06 -29.93 -7.24
CA LEU A 389 9.06 -28.85 -7.19
C LEU A 389 10.39 -29.31 -6.59
#